data_AF-A0A5J4UY28-F1
#
_entry.id   AF-A0A5J4UY28-F1
#
_cell.length_a   1.000
_cell.length_b   1.000
_cell.length_c   1.000
_cell.angle_alpha   90.00
_cell.angle_beta   90.00
_cell.angle_gamma   90.00
#
_symmetry.space_group_name_H-M   'P 1'
#
loop_
_entity.id
_entity.type
_entity.pdbx_description
1 polymer ?
#
loop_
_entity_poly.entity_id
_entity_poly.type
_entity_poly.pdbx_seq_one_letter_code
_entity_poly.pdbx_strand_id
1 'polypeptide(L)' 'RQKVVISDKWGFTKHTQAQYQKLKADGKLIPDGSTVKVLKENPFIIERDLQIRRERKLL' A
#
# COMPACT_ATOMS: atom_id res chain seq x y z
N ARG A 1 34.68 -1.94 -1.96
CA ARG A 1 34.13 -2.57 -0.73
C ARG A 1 32.62 -2.30 -0.67
N GLN A 2 31.81 -3.33 -0.53
CA GLN A 2 30.36 -3.21 -0.30
C GLN A 2 30.05 -3.59 1.15
N LYS A 3 28.95 -3.07 1.70
CA LYS A 3 28.53 -3.35 3.09
C LYS A 3 27.17 -4.04 3.08
N VAL A 4 26.99 -5.01 3.96
CA VAL A 4 25.68 -5.61 4.25
C VAL A 4 24.99 -4.75 5.30
N VAL A 5 23.71 -4.48 5.11
CA VAL A 5 22.90 -3.63 6.00
C VAL A 5 21.58 -4.32 6.27
N ILE A 6 21.11 -4.25 7.52
CA ILE A 6 19.78 -4.67 7.92
C ILE A 6 18.85 -3.46 7.86
N SER A 7 17.79 -3.54 7.05
CA SER A 7 16.80 -2.48 6.89
C SER A 7 15.65 -2.66 7.88
N ASP A 8 15.21 -1.58 8.51
CA ASP A 8 13.97 -1.53 9.31
C ASP A 8 12.71 -1.38 8.44
N LYS A 9 12.86 -1.37 7.11
CA LYS A 9 11.73 -1.32 6.19
C LYS A 9 11.11 -2.71 6.00
N TRP A 10 9.83 -2.72 5.66
CA TRP A 10 9.14 -3.96 5.30
C TRP A 10 9.52 -4.39 3.89
N GLY A 11 10.50 -5.29 3.77
CA GLY A 11 10.99 -5.79 2.47
C GLY A 11 11.46 -4.65 1.56
N PHE A 12 10.93 -4.61 0.33
CA PHE A 12 11.22 -3.55 -0.66
C PHE A 12 10.24 -2.38 -0.62
N THR A 13 9.42 -2.27 0.43
CA THR A 13 8.48 -1.16 0.58
C THR A 13 9.14 0.08 1.18
N LYS A 14 8.45 1.23 1.10
CA LYS A 14 8.93 2.50 1.67
C LYS A 14 8.70 2.62 3.17
N HIS A 15 7.89 1.74 3.76
CA HIS A 15 7.40 1.83 5.13
C HIS A 15 8.29 1.05 6.09
N THR A 16 8.47 1.56 7.30
CA THR A 16 9.06 0.78 8.39
C THR A 16 8.14 -0.39 8.76
N GLN A 17 8.68 -1.40 9.44
CA GLN A 17 7.87 -2.54 9.88
C GLN A 17 6.65 -2.08 10.72
N ALA A 18 6.85 -1.14 11.64
CA ALA A 18 5.77 -0.59 12.47
C ALA A 18 4.71 0.17 11.66
N GLN A 19 5.13 0.98 10.69
CA GLN A 19 4.20 1.72 9.81
C GLN A 19 3.40 0.75 8.94
N TYR A 20 4.06 -0.26 8.39
CA TYR A 20 3.40 -1.26 7.56
C TYR A 20 2.33 -2.04 8.34
N GLN A 21 2.65 -2.45 9.58
CA GLN A 21 1.69 -3.13 10.45
C GLN A 21 0.47 -2.26 10.76
N LYS A 22 0.65 -0.96 11.03
CA LYS A 22 -0.46 -0.01 11.21
C LYS A 22 -1.33 0.10 9.95
N LEU A 23 -0.71 0.36 8.79
CA LEU A 23 -1.44 0.48 7.52
C LEU A 23 -2.18 -0.82 7.15
N LYS A 24 -1.63 -1.99 7.53
CA LYS A 24 -2.27 -3.29 7.35
C LYS A 24 -3.49 -3.43 8.26
N ALA A 25 -3.37 -3.05 9.54
CA ALA A 25 -4.48 -3.07 10.49
C ALA A 25 -5.61 -2.12 10.07
N ASP A 26 -5.27 -0.96 9.50
CA ASP A 26 -6.22 0.02 8.99
C ASP A 26 -6.85 -0.38 7.63
N GLY A 27 -6.44 -1.50 7.04
CA GLY A 27 -6.93 -1.93 5.72
C GLY A 27 -6.55 -1.00 4.56
N LYS A 28 -5.53 -0.15 4.74
CA LYS A 28 -5.10 0.86 3.76
C LYS A 28 -4.10 0.34 2.72
N LEU A 29 -3.67 -0.92 2.82
CA LEU A 29 -2.73 -1.53 1.89
C LEU A 29 -3.45 -2.31 0.79
N ILE A 30 -3.15 -1.98 -0.47
CA ILE A 30 -3.59 -2.71 -1.65
C ILE A 30 -2.38 -3.48 -2.21
N PRO A 31 -2.46 -4.81 -2.37
CA PRO A 31 -1.38 -5.60 -2.94
C PRO A 31 -1.17 -5.27 -4.42
N ASP A 32 0.08 -5.04 -4.84
CA ASP A 32 0.46 -4.72 -6.22
C ASP A 32 1.72 -5.52 -6.60
N GLY A 33 1.52 -6.83 -6.77
CA GLY A 33 2.62 -7.78 -6.99
C GLY A 33 3.57 -7.86 -5.79
N SER A 34 4.84 -7.52 -6.02
CA SER A 34 5.89 -7.49 -4.98
C SER A 34 5.88 -6.20 -4.14
N THR A 35 5.05 -5.22 -4.52
CA THR A 35 4.93 -3.93 -3.82
C THR A 35 3.53 -3.73 -3.25
N VAL A 36 3.34 -2.61 -2.55
CA VAL A 36 2.03 -2.22 -2.01
C VAL A 36 1.68 -0.79 -2.41
N LYS A 37 0.41 -0.57 -2.71
CA LYS A 37 -0.21 0.75 -2.85
C LYS A 37 -0.86 1.12 -1.53
N VAL A 38 -0.68 2.37 -1.09
CA VAL A 38 -1.33 2.90 0.11
C VAL A 38 -2.51 3.75 -0.32
N LEU A 39 -3.69 3.44 0.22
CA LEU A 39 -4.86 4.29 0.11
C LEU A 39 -4.59 5.62 0.83
N LYS A 40 -4.40 6.68 0.03
CA LYS A 40 -4.29 8.04 0.53
C LYS A 40 -5.67 8.69 0.49
N GLU A 41 -5.95 9.49 1.50
CA GLU A 41 -7.14 10.35 1.56
C GLU A 41 -6.95 11.57 0.65
N ASN A 42 -6.71 11.31 -0.65
CA ASN A 42 -6.79 12.34 -1.66
C ASN A 42 -8.20 12.26 -2.27
N PRO A 43 -9.02 13.32 -2.16
CA PRO A 43 -10.40 13.29 -2.64
C PRO A 43 -10.52 12.84 -4.11
N PHE A 44 -9.59 13.24 -4.98
CA PHE A 44 -9.58 12.85 -6.39
C PHE A 44 -9.32 11.36 -6.64
N ILE A 45 -8.58 10.69 -5.74
CA ILE A 45 -8.22 9.28 -5.88
C ILE A 45 -9.33 8.39 -5.30
N ILE A 46 -9.97 8.82 -4.22
CA ILE A 46 -11.07 8.09 -3.58
C ILE A 46 -12.24 7.92 -4.57
N GLU A 47 -12.64 8.98 -5.27
CA GLU A 47 -13.74 8.91 -6.24
C GLU A 47 -13.44 7.96 -7.40
N ARG A 48 -12.21 7.99 -7.93
CA ARG A 48 -11.78 7.10 -9.01
C ARG A 48 -11.81 5.63 -8.58
N ASP A 49 -11.31 5.30 -7.39
CA ASP A 49 -11.29 3.93 -6.88
C ASP A 49 -12.71 3.41 -6.59
N LEU A 50 -13.60 4.26 -6.08
CA LEU A 50 -15.00 3.90 -5.86
C LEU A 50 -15.74 3.61 -7.17
N GLN A 51 -15.48 4.40 -8.22
CA GLN A 51 -16.00 4.18 -9.57
C GLN A 51 -15.55 2.80 -10.10
N ILE A 52 -14.25 2.51 -10.07
CA ILE A 52 -13.67 1.25 -10.55
C ILE A 52 -14.23 0.04 -9.78
N ARG A 53 -14.40 0.17 -8.45
CA ARG A 53 -15.00 -0.89 -7.63
C ARG A 53 -16.47 -1.14 -7.96
N ARG A 54 -17.24 -0.09 -8.25
CA ARG A 54 -18.64 -0.22 -8.68
C ARG A 54 -18.73 -0.94 -10.03
N GLU A 55 -17.91 -0.52 -11.00
CA GLU A 55 -17.86 -1.12 -12.34
C GLU A 55 -17.46 -2.60 -12.31
N ARG A 56 -16.47 -2.98 -11.48
CA ARG A 56 -16.06 -4.39 -11.29
C ARG A 56 -17.07 -5.27 -10.56
N LYS A 57 -18.05 -4.69 -9.85
CA LYS A 57 -19.08 -5.44 -9.10
C LYS A 57 -20.36 -5.66 -9.91
N LEU A 58 -20.47 -5.02 -11.09
CA LEU A 58 -21.58 -5.12 -12.03
C LEU A 58 -21.32 -6.10 -13.19
N LEU A 59 -20.13 -6.69 -13.24
CA LEU A 59 -19.73 -7.80 -14.11
C LEU A 59 -19.68 -9.09 -13.30
#